data_AF-A0ABC8CDG5-F1
#
_entry.id   AF-A0ABC8CDG5-F1
#
_cell.length_a   1.000
_cell.length_b   1.000
_cell.length_c   1.000
_cell.angle_alpha   90.00
_cell.angle_beta   90.00
_cell.angle_gamma   90.00
#
_symmetry.space_group_name_H-M   'P 1'
#
loop_
_entity.id
_entity.type
_entity.pdbx_description
1 polymer ?
#
loop_
_entity_poly.entity_id
_entity_poly.type
_entity_poly.pdbx_seq_one_letter_code
_entity_poly.pdbx_strand_id
1 'polypeptide(L)'
;MKDNRSVQMDFLLPDIRPNSVQLDAGAVLLPGFALHDAEACMLAVHRITQQAPLRKMYTPGGGQMSVAMTCCGPFGWVSTSQGYSYTRVNPFTDQPWPNMPTIFQTLAHKAAQKAGFAQFQPNACLINSYSPGARMGLHQDRDEECTEQPVVSLSFGLEAVFLWGGLKRSDPTRQILLRDGDVLVWGGPDRLRFHGIKPIRAGTHARTGETRLNITFRFVAT
;
A
#
# COMPACT_ATOMS: atom_id res chain seq x y z
N MET A 1 16.76 -14.88 40.88
CA MET A 1 16.67 -14.62 39.43
C MET A 1 16.29 -13.16 39.26
N LYS A 2 17.19 -12.33 38.76
CA LYS A 2 16.93 -10.89 38.56
C LYS A 2 16.31 -10.71 37.18
N ASP A 3 15.07 -10.22 37.14
CA ASP A 3 14.34 -9.83 35.94
C ASP A 3 15.07 -8.66 35.30
N ASN A 4 15.84 -8.94 34.25
CA ASN A 4 16.65 -7.95 33.53
C ASN A 4 15.89 -7.50 32.28
N ARG A 5 14.76 -6.80 32.48
CA ARG A 5 14.14 -6.04 31.39
C ARG A 5 14.95 -4.77 31.23
N SER A 6 15.87 -4.79 30.26
CA SER A 6 16.44 -3.58 29.71
C SER A 6 15.29 -2.70 29.21
N VAL A 7 14.98 -1.65 29.97
CA VAL A 7 14.17 -0.54 29.49
C VAL A 7 14.99 0.10 28.37
N GLN A 8 14.70 -0.29 27.14
CA GLN A 8 15.28 0.34 25.97
C GLN A 8 14.70 1.75 25.91
N MET A 9 15.49 2.71 26.35
CA MET A 9 15.15 4.12 26.29
C MET A 9 15.33 4.54 24.84
N ASP A 10 14.26 4.41 24.04
CA ASP A 10 14.23 4.90 22.68
C ASP A 10 14.29 6.43 22.72
N PHE A 11 15.49 6.98 22.50
CA PHE A 11 15.60 8.36 22.06
C PHE A 11 14.85 8.43 20.74
N LEU A 12 13.65 9.02 20.75
CA LEU A 12 12.88 9.36 19.54
C LEU A 12 13.66 10.42 18.77
N LEU A 13 14.73 10.01 18.09
CA LEU A 13 15.44 10.87 17.17
C LEU A 13 14.46 11.24 16.05
N PRO A 14 14.35 12.54 15.70
CA PRO A 14 13.47 12.96 14.63
C PRO A 14 13.88 12.26 13.34
N ASP A 15 12.91 11.92 12.50
CA ASP A 15 13.21 11.42 11.17
C ASP A 15 13.93 12.51 10.36
N ILE A 16 15.22 12.30 10.11
CA ILE A 16 16.08 13.25 9.40
C ILE A 16 15.95 13.15 7.87
N ARG A 17 15.09 12.25 7.36
CA ARG A 17 14.86 12.14 5.92
C ARG A 17 14.21 13.43 5.40
N PRO A 18 14.56 13.89 4.18
CA PRO A 18 13.86 15.00 3.55
C PRO A 18 12.36 14.71 3.42
N ASN A 19 11.52 15.74 3.56
CA ASN A 19 10.06 15.60 3.43
C ASN A 19 9.59 15.19 2.01
N SER A 20 10.50 15.18 1.03
CA SER A 20 10.28 14.70 -0.33
C SER A 20 11.60 14.21 -0.92
N VAL A 21 11.58 13.03 -1.54
CA VAL A 21 12.73 12.40 -2.19
C VAL A 21 12.33 11.95 -3.59
N GLN A 22 12.89 12.58 -4.61
CA GLN A 22 12.73 12.13 -6.00
C GLN A 22 13.52 10.82 -6.20
N LEU A 23 12.84 9.74 -6.57
CA LEU A 23 13.47 8.44 -6.77
C LEU A 23 13.86 8.19 -8.23
N ASP A 24 12.99 8.60 -9.16
CA ASP A 24 13.13 8.53 -10.62
C ASP A 24 12.23 9.61 -11.26
N ALA A 25 12.21 9.75 -12.59
CA ALA A 25 11.49 10.82 -13.29
C ALA A 25 9.99 10.94 -12.94
N GLY A 26 9.33 9.82 -12.67
CA GLY A 26 7.91 9.75 -12.33
C GLY A 26 7.63 9.18 -10.94
N ALA A 27 8.63 9.08 -10.05
CA ALA A 27 8.49 8.46 -8.73
C ALA A 27 9.04 9.33 -7.58
N VAL A 28 8.22 9.53 -6.55
CA VAL A 28 8.53 10.37 -5.38
C VAL A 28 8.15 9.64 -4.09
N LEU A 29 9.08 9.58 -3.15
CA LEU A 29 8.82 9.19 -1.76
C LEU A 29 8.60 10.45 -0.91
N LEU A 30 7.55 10.44 -0.10
CA LEU A 30 7.19 11.48 0.86
C LEU A 30 7.27 10.88 2.27
N PRO A 31 8.45 10.95 2.93
CA PRO A 31 8.64 10.43 4.28
C PRO A 31 7.67 11.03 5.30
N GLY A 32 7.04 10.17 6.11
CA GLY A 32 6.14 10.58 7.19
C GLY A 32 4.90 11.39 6.77
N PHE A 33 4.60 11.51 5.47
CA PHE A 33 3.58 12.40 4.94
C PHE A 33 2.17 12.16 5.52
N ALA A 34 1.83 10.90 5.80
CA ALA A 34 0.53 10.50 6.33
C ALA A 34 0.50 10.34 7.86
N LEU A 35 1.58 10.70 8.58
CA LEU A 35 1.66 10.51 10.04
C LEU A 35 0.57 11.28 10.80
N HIS A 36 0.31 12.53 10.40
CA HIS A 36 -0.68 13.38 11.05
C HIS A 36 -2.09 12.77 10.98
N ASP A 37 -2.41 12.09 9.88
CA ASP A 37 -3.72 11.53 9.59
C ASP A 37 -3.81 10.02 9.92
N ALA A 38 -2.79 9.45 10.58
CA ALA A 38 -2.66 8.01 10.74
C ALA A 38 -3.79 7.39 11.56
N GLU A 39 -4.21 8.01 12.66
CA GLU A 39 -5.34 7.51 13.47
C GLU A 39 -6.66 7.52 12.71
N ALA A 40 -6.93 8.60 11.97
CA ALA A 40 -8.11 8.70 11.11
C ALA A 40 -8.08 7.63 10.01
N CYS A 41 -6.90 7.36 9.44
CA CYS A 41 -6.73 6.26 8.49
C CYS A 41 -7.01 4.90 9.13
N MET A 42 -6.52 4.62 10.34
CA MET A 42 -6.77 3.34 11.02
C MET A 42 -8.26 3.14 11.33
N LEU A 43 -8.96 4.19 11.77
CA LEU A 43 -10.40 4.14 11.99
C LEU A 43 -11.17 3.87 10.68
N ALA A 44 -10.73 4.49 9.58
CA ALA A 44 -11.29 4.26 8.25
C ALA A 44 -11.06 2.81 7.78
N VAL A 45 -9.84 2.27 7.94
CA VAL A 45 -9.55 0.85 7.67
C VAL A 45 -10.46 -0.05 8.50
N HIS A 46 -10.61 0.21 9.81
CA HIS A 46 -11.45 -0.59 10.68
C HIS A 46 -12.90 -0.67 10.16
N ARG A 47 -13.51 0.48 9.82
CA ARG A 47 -14.87 0.55 9.26
C ARG A 47 -15.02 -0.19 7.93
N ILE A 48 -14.01 -0.11 7.06
CA ILE A 48 -14.00 -0.86 5.79
C ILE A 48 -13.94 -2.37 6.09
N THR A 49 -13.06 -2.80 6.98
CA THR A 49 -12.88 -4.23 7.29
C THR A 49 -14.09 -4.87 7.98
N GLN A 50 -14.94 -4.09 8.64
CA GLN A 50 -16.22 -4.60 9.15
C GLN A 50 -17.23 -4.92 8.05
N GLN A 51 -17.21 -4.17 6.94
CA GLN A 51 -18.14 -4.36 5.80
C GLN A 51 -17.56 -5.31 4.75
N ALA A 52 -16.27 -5.23 4.49
CA ALA A 52 -15.52 -6.07 3.57
C ALA A 52 -14.28 -6.62 4.29
N PRO A 53 -14.39 -7.77 4.97
CA PRO A 53 -13.30 -8.36 5.73
C PRO A 53 -12.05 -8.64 4.88
N LEU A 54 -10.89 -8.50 5.52
CA LEU A 54 -9.60 -8.90 4.95
C LEU A 54 -9.61 -10.40 4.63
N ARG A 55 -9.08 -10.78 3.47
CA ARG A 55 -8.94 -12.18 3.05
C ARG A 55 -7.66 -12.42 2.28
N LYS A 56 -7.13 -13.64 2.38
CA LYS A 56 -6.04 -14.10 1.50
C LYS A 56 -6.64 -14.65 0.23
N MET A 57 -6.29 -14.06 -0.91
CA MET A 57 -6.79 -14.49 -2.22
C MET A 57 -5.90 -15.58 -2.82
N TYR A 58 -6.43 -16.34 -3.77
CA TYR A 58 -5.69 -17.31 -4.57
C TYR A 58 -5.21 -16.65 -5.85
N THR A 59 -4.00 -16.99 -6.27
CA THR A 59 -3.44 -16.57 -7.56
C THR A 59 -3.90 -17.52 -8.68
N PRO A 60 -3.85 -17.10 -9.95
CA PRO A 60 -4.19 -17.96 -11.10
C PRO A 60 -3.40 -19.27 -11.15
N GLY A 61 -2.17 -19.27 -10.62
CA GLY A 61 -1.34 -20.47 -10.49
C GLY A 61 -1.71 -21.41 -9.33
N GLY A 62 -2.83 -21.17 -8.64
CA GLY A 62 -3.31 -21.99 -7.53
C GLY A 62 -2.64 -21.71 -6.17
N GLY A 63 -1.62 -20.85 -6.11
CA GLY A 63 -0.97 -20.48 -4.87
C GLY A 63 -1.79 -19.48 -4.06
N GLN A 64 -1.84 -19.62 -2.74
CA GLN A 64 -2.48 -18.63 -1.85
C GLN A 64 -1.52 -17.48 -1.54
N MET A 65 -2.01 -16.25 -1.64
CA MET A 65 -1.23 -15.06 -1.27
C MET A 65 -1.01 -15.02 0.24
N SER A 66 0.21 -14.69 0.65
CA SER A 66 0.54 -14.51 2.07
C SER A 66 -0.08 -13.25 2.69
N VAL A 67 -0.41 -12.27 1.84
CA VAL A 67 -0.99 -10.96 2.20
C VAL A 67 -2.51 -11.08 2.25
N ALA A 68 -3.12 -10.54 3.30
CA ALA A 68 -4.57 -10.42 3.38
C ALA A 68 -5.01 -9.07 2.80
N MET A 69 -6.09 -9.04 2.04
CA MET A 69 -6.50 -7.88 1.25
C MET A 69 -7.98 -7.58 1.41
N THR A 70 -8.35 -6.31 1.27
CA THR A 70 -9.72 -5.86 1.02
C THR A 70 -9.69 -4.57 0.19
N CYS A 71 -10.84 -4.08 -0.27
CA CYS A 71 -10.92 -2.90 -1.11
C CYS A 71 -11.99 -1.92 -0.63
N CYS A 72 -11.89 -0.67 -1.10
CA CYS A 72 -12.95 0.33 -1.03
C CYS A 72 -12.94 1.22 -2.28
N GLY A 73 -14.04 1.93 -2.51
CA GLY A 73 -14.29 2.72 -3.72
C GLY A 73 -15.13 1.96 -4.76
N PRO A 74 -15.48 2.63 -5.88
CA PRO A 74 -16.26 2.03 -6.97
C PRO A 74 -15.73 0.71 -7.52
N PHE A 75 -14.40 0.50 -7.45
CA PHE A 75 -13.74 -0.71 -7.91
C PHE A 75 -12.83 -1.29 -6.83
N GLY A 76 -12.80 -2.62 -6.74
CA GLY A 76 -11.87 -3.37 -5.93
C GLY A 76 -11.12 -4.41 -6.75
N TRP A 77 -9.81 -4.51 -6.52
CA TRP A 77 -8.98 -5.51 -7.17
C TRP A 77 -9.24 -6.90 -6.55
N VAL A 78 -9.36 -7.91 -7.40
CA VAL A 78 -9.60 -9.30 -7.02
C VAL A 78 -8.64 -10.20 -7.78
N SER A 79 -8.11 -11.20 -7.07
CA SER A 79 -7.41 -12.34 -7.66
C SER A 79 -8.25 -13.60 -7.55
N THR A 80 -8.41 -14.31 -8.66
CA THR A 80 -9.12 -15.58 -8.77
C THR A 80 -8.25 -16.61 -9.51
N SER A 81 -8.70 -17.85 -9.61
CA SER A 81 -8.04 -18.85 -10.46
C SER A 81 -8.10 -18.48 -11.95
N GLN A 82 -9.06 -17.64 -12.36
CA GLN A 82 -9.25 -17.21 -13.75
C GLN A 82 -8.37 -16.00 -14.13
N GLY A 83 -7.80 -15.28 -13.16
CA GLY A 83 -7.03 -14.06 -13.43
C GLY A 83 -7.16 -12.99 -12.35
N TYR A 84 -6.68 -11.81 -12.70
CA TYR A 84 -6.79 -10.58 -11.91
C TYR A 84 -7.78 -9.63 -12.57
N SER A 85 -8.63 -8.97 -11.79
CA SER A 85 -9.58 -8.00 -12.32
C SER A 85 -10.00 -6.98 -11.27
N TYR A 86 -10.50 -5.84 -11.75
CA TYR A 86 -11.27 -4.91 -10.93
C TYR A 86 -12.75 -5.23 -11.02
N THR A 87 -13.42 -5.33 -9.87
CA THR A 87 -14.87 -5.60 -9.79
C THR A 87 -15.58 -4.49 -9.04
N ARG A 88 -16.85 -4.22 -9.41
CA ARG A 88 -17.73 -3.30 -8.65
C ARG A 88 -18.35 -3.98 -7.42
N VAL A 89 -18.57 -5.28 -7.51
CA VAL A 89 -19.13 -6.12 -6.45
C VAL A 89 -18.01 -6.93 -5.82
N ASN A 90 -18.00 -6.98 -4.50
CA ASN A 90 -17.11 -7.80 -3.71
C ASN A 90 -17.54 -9.28 -3.80
N PRO A 91 -16.78 -10.16 -4.49
CA PRO A 91 -17.24 -11.51 -4.81
C PRO A 91 -17.29 -12.47 -3.62
N PHE A 92 -16.92 -12.03 -2.41
CA PHE A 92 -17.02 -12.85 -1.21
C PHE A 92 -18.13 -12.40 -0.26
N THR A 93 -18.74 -11.25 -0.51
CA THR A 93 -19.88 -10.74 0.28
C THR A 93 -21.11 -10.52 -0.58
N ASP A 94 -20.98 -10.57 -1.91
CA ASP A 94 -22.02 -10.25 -2.90
C ASP A 94 -22.64 -8.86 -2.70
N GLN A 95 -21.86 -7.94 -2.12
CA GLN A 95 -22.21 -6.53 -1.91
C GLN A 95 -21.24 -5.62 -2.66
N PRO A 96 -21.61 -4.38 -3.00
CA PRO A 96 -20.65 -3.38 -3.45
C PRO A 96 -19.49 -3.24 -2.45
N TRP A 97 -18.32 -2.85 -2.94
CA TRP A 97 -17.22 -2.46 -2.05
C TRP A 97 -17.62 -1.25 -1.19
N PRO A 98 -17.14 -1.14 0.06
CA PRO A 98 -17.38 0.03 0.88
C PRO A 98 -16.94 1.32 0.18
N ASN A 99 -17.66 2.41 0.39
CA ASN A 99 -17.29 3.71 -0.19
C ASN A 99 -15.89 4.15 0.26
N MET A 100 -15.14 4.78 -0.65
CA MET A 100 -13.81 5.30 -0.32
C MET A 100 -13.91 6.46 0.69
N PRO A 101 -13.31 6.35 1.88
CA PRO A 101 -13.38 7.41 2.89
C PRO A 101 -12.80 8.73 2.40
N THR A 102 -13.37 9.87 2.81
CA THR A 102 -12.89 11.20 2.41
C THR A 102 -11.43 11.45 2.79
N ILE A 103 -10.97 10.91 3.93
CA ILE A 103 -9.58 11.04 4.37
C ILE A 103 -8.60 10.35 3.40
N PHE A 104 -9.00 9.20 2.85
CA PHE A 104 -8.22 8.46 1.86
C PHE A 104 -8.14 9.24 0.54
N GLN A 105 -9.28 9.73 0.04
CA GLN A 105 -9.31 10.56 -1.17
C GLN A 105 -8.44 11.81 -1.02
N THR A 106 -8.54 12.48 0.13
CA THR A 106 -7.78 13.70 0.44
C THR A 106 -6.27 13.45 0.48
N LEU A 107 -5.83 12.41 1.21
CA LEU A 107 -4.42 12.06 1.30
C LEU A 107 -3.85 11.62 -0.06
N ALA A 108 -4.59 10.79 -0.79
CA ALA A 108 -4.19 10.32 -2.10
C ALA A 108 -4.01 11.48 -3.08
N HIS A 109 -4.96 12.41 -3.12
CA HIS A 109 -4.90 13.60 -3.96
C HIS A 109 -3.75 14.53 -3.56
N LYS A 110 -3.60 14.86 -2.27
CA LYS A 110 -2.50 15.73 -1.79
C LYS A 110 -1.12 15.14 -2.07
N ALA A 111 -0.94 13.82 -1.88
CA ALA A 111 0.32 13.15 -2.17
C ALA A 111 0.61 13.13 -3.68
N ALA A 112 -0.39 12.80 -4.50
CA ALA A 112 -0.26 12.83 -5.96
C ALA A 112 0.09 14.23 -6.47
N GLN A 113 -0.58 15.28 -5.96
CA GLN A 113 -0.28 16.67 -6.28
C GLN A 113 1.17 17.03 -5.94
N LYS A 114 1.67 16.65 -4.76
CA LYS A 114 3.08 16.86 -4.38
C LYS A 114 4.07 16.15 -5.30
N ALA A 115 3.68 15.02 -5.88
CA ALA A 115 4.48 14.25 -6.82
C ALA A 115 4.29 14.69 -8.30
N GLY A 116 3.53 15.78 -8.56
CA GLY A 116 3.33 16.31 -9.90
C GLY A 116 2.09 15.78 -10.64
N PHE A 117 1.24 14.98 -9.98
CA PHE A 117 0.03 14.37 -10.55
C PHE A 117 -1.24 15.03 -9.99
N ALA A 118 -1.39 16.35 -10.19
CA ALA A 118 -2.48 17.15 -9.59
C ALA A 118 -3.90 16.74 -10.04
N GLN A 119 -4.03 16.03 -11.16
CA GLN A 119 -5.32 15.56 -11.69
C GLN A 119 -5.72 14.18 -11.18
N PHE A 120 -4.95 13.58 -10.27
CA PHE A 120 -5.26 12.25 -9.76
C PHE A 120 -6.57 12.22 -8.97
N GLN A 121 -7.47 11.35 -9.40
CA GLN A 121 -8.77 11.08 -8.76
C GLN A 121 -8.92 9.56 -8.61
N PRO A 122 -8.58 8.97 -7.46
CA PRO A 122 -8.67 7.52 -7.32
C PRO A 122 -10.12 7.04 -7.24
N ASN A 123 -10.44 5.98 -8.00
CA ASN A 123 -11.73 5.28 -7.94
C ASN A 123 -11.59 3.82 -7.45
N ALA A 124 -10.36 3.40 -7.13
CA ALA A 124 -10.06 2.11 -6.54
C ALA A 124 -9.03 2.27 -5.41
N CYS A 125 -9.24 1.56 -4.31
CA CYS A 125 -8.31 1.49 -3.19
C CYS A 125 -8.17 0.04 -2.73
N LEU A 126 -6.95 -0.49 -2.80
CA LEU A 126 -6.58 -1.80 -2.26
C LEU A 126 -5.90 -1.62 -0.89
N ILE A 127 -6.42 -2.30 0.12
CA ILE A 127 -5.83 -2.35 1.47
C ILE A 127 -5.15 -3.70 1.63
N ASN A 128 -3.84 -3.66 1.82
CA ASN A 128 -3.00 -4.83 2.07
C ASN A 128 -2.62 -4.90 3.56
N SER A 129 -2.82 -6.06 4.18
CA SER A 129 -2.39 -6.37 5.54
C SER A 129 -1.36 -7.50 5.52
N TYR A 130 -0.18 -7.20 6.07
CA TYR A 130 0.96 -8.11 6.11
C TYR A 130 1.26 -8.48 7.55
N SER A 131 1.14 -9.76 7.87
CA SER A 131 1.70 -10.37 9.07
C SER A 131 3.21 -10.63 8.89
N PRO A 132 3.97 -10.92 9.97
CA PRO A 132 5.37 -11.30 9.85
C PRO A 132 5.57 -12.46 8.87
N GLY A 133 6.58 -12.35 8.01
CA GLY A 133 6.86 -13.30 6.93
C GLY A 133 6.03 -13.10 5.64
N ALA A 134 4.92 -12.36 5.68
CA ALA A 134 4.14 -12.06 4.48
C ALA A 134 4.96 -11.18 3.52
N ARG A 135 4.77 -11.40 2.21
CA ARG A 135 5.54 -10.75 1.13
C ARG A 135 4.68 -10.53 -0.11
N MET A 136 5.16 -9.66 -1.00
CA MET A 136 4.62 -9.51 -2.35
C MET A 136 5.76 -9.66 -3.36
N GLY A 137 5.64 -10.62 -4.28
CA GLY A 137 6.64 -10.82 -5.33
C GLY A 137 6.73 -9.62 -6.28
N LEU A 138 7.75 -9.59 -7.14
CA LEU A 138 7.83 -8.57 -8.19
C LEU A 138 6.65 -8.68 -9.15
N HIS A 139 5.91 -7.59 -9.28
CA HIS A 139 4.74 -7.44 -10.14
C HIS A 139 4.65 -6.02 -10.68
N GLN A 140 3.73 -5.79 -11.61
CA GLN A 140 3.36 -4.47 -12.10
C GLN A 140 1.86 -4.29 -11.86
N ASP A 141 1.49 -3.06 -11.56
CA ASP A 141 0.09 -2.63 -11.53
C ASP A 141 -0.30 -2.29 -12.96
N ARG A 142 -0.94 -3.21 -13.67
CA ARG A 142 -1.30 -3.07 -15.09
C ARG A 142 -2.78 -3.36 -15.38
N ASP A 143 -3.53 -3.76 -14.37
CA ASP A 143 -4.91 -4.24 -14.52
C ASP A 143 -5.92 -3.08 -14.57
N GLU A 144 -5.45 -1.84 -14.43
CA GLU A 144 -6.30 -0.64 -14.35
C GLU A 144 -6.84 -0.16 -15.70
N GLU A 145 -6.33 -0.70 -16.81
CA GLU A 145 -6.61 -0.24 -18.19
C GLU A 145 -6.31 1.26 -18.45
N CYS A 146 -5.74 1.96 -17.46
CA CYS A 146 -5.24 3.33 -17.52
C CYS A 146 -3.85 3.42 -16.88
N THR A 147 -2.87 3.84 -17.68
CA THR A 147 -1.48 4.05 -17.24
C THR A 147 -1.07 5.52 -17.18
N GLU A 148 -2.00 6.44 -17.46
CA GLU A 148 -1.75 7.87 -17.37
C GLU A 148 -1.83 8.38 -15.93
N GLN A 149 -2.66 7.74 -15.10
CA GLN A 149 -2.85 8.09 -13.69
C GLN A 149 -1.80 7.37 -12.82
N PRO A 150 -1.27 8.01 -11.77
CA PRO A 150 -0.28 7.42 -10.89
C PRO A 150 -0.88 6.31 -10.00
N VAL A 151 0.01 5.60 -9.32
CA VAL A 151 -0.32 4.85 -8.10
C VAL A 151 0.15 5.66 -6.90
N VAL A 152 -0.69 5.77 -5.88
CA VAL A 152 -0.34 6.38 -4.58
C VAL A 152 -0.43 5.31 -3.50
N SER A 153 0.64 5.12 -2.73
CA SER A 153 0.80 4.01 -1.80
C SER A 153 1.20 4.51 -0.41
N LEU A 154 0.26 4.45 0.54
CA LEU A 154 0.47 4.82 1.94
C LEU A 154 0.98 3.60 2.72
N SER A 155 1.92 3.80 3.63
CA SER A 155 2.44 2.76 4.53
C SER A 155 2.12 3.10 5.99
N PHE A 156 1.65 2.11 6.76
CA PHE A 156 1.42 2.23 8.19
C PHE A 156 1.89 0.97 8.91
N GLY A 157 2.37 1.12 10.14
CA GLY A 157 2.76 -0.02 10.95
C GLY A 157 4.21 -0.47 10.75
N LEU A 158 4.44 -1.79 10.77
CA LEU A 158 5.78 -2.35 10.65
C LEU A 158 6.48 -1.88 9.35
N GLU A 159 7.77 -1.63 9.45
CA GLU A 159 8.59 -1.24 8.31
C GLU A 159 8.63 -2.34 7.25
N ALA A 160 8.72 -1.94 5.97
CA ALA A 160 8.92 -2.86 4.87
C ALA A 160 10.09 -2.45 3.99
N VAL A 161 10.82 -3.45 3.50
CA VAL A 161 11.75 -3.24 2.39
C VAL A 161 10.98 -3.41 1.08
N PHE A 162 10.68 -2.28 0.45
CA PHE A 162 10.09 -2.20 -0.86
C PHE A 162 11.16 -2.40 -1.94
N LEU A 163 10.84 -3.26 -2.90
CA LEU A 163 11.68 -3.54 -4.06
C LEU A 163 11.21 -2.64 -5.20
N TRP A 164 12.11 -1.83 -5.71
CA TRP A 164 11.87 -0.93 -6.83
C TRP A 164 12.73 -1.34 -8.03
N GLY A 165 12.14 -2.11 -8.93
CA GLY A 165 12.77 -2.64 -10.15
C GLY A 165 12.56 -1.73 -11.36
N GLY A 166 13.04 -2.18 -12.52
CA GLY A 166 12.89 -1.48 -13.80
C GLY A 166 11.60 -1.84 -14.55
N LEU A 167 11.59 -1.59 -15.86
CA LEU A 167 10.45 -1.88 -16.74
C LEU A 167 10.41 -3.35 -17.16
N LYS A 168 11.54 -4.07 -17.07
CA LYS A 168 11.61 -5.52 -17.25
C LYS A 168 11.75 -6.21 -15.90
N ARG A 169 11.18 -7.40 -15.78
CA ARG A 169 11.22 -8.19 -14.54
C ARG A 169 12.65 -8.55 -14.09
N SER A 170 13.57 -8.68 -15.05
CA SER A 170 14.98 -9.01 -14.83
C SER A 170 15.84 -7.81 -14.45
N ASP A 171 15.31 -6.59 -14.53
CA ASP A 171 16.09 -5.39 -14.22
C ASP A 171 16.47 -5.36 -12.72
N PRO A 172 17.64 -4.80 -12.36
CA PRO A 172 18.06 -4.70 -10.97
C PRO A 172 17.03 -3.97 -10.10
N THR A 173 16.91 -4.40 -8.83
CA THR A 173 16.01 -3.77 -7.86
C THR A 173 16.78 -2.88 -6.88
N ARG A 174 16.29 -1.66 -6.66
CA ARG A 174 16.67 -0.81 -5.53
C ARG A 174 15.82 -1.18 -4.32
N GLN A 175 16.41 -1.14 -3.13
CA GLN A 175 15.69 -1.37 -1.88
C GLN A 175 15.37 -0.04 -1.22
N ILE A 176 14.10 0.18 -0.92
CA ILE A 176 13.60 1.38 -0.26
C ILE A 176 12.96 0.94 1.04
N LEU A 177 13.44 1.47 2.17
CA LEU A 177 12.79 1.24 3.47
C LEU A 177 11.58 2.17 3.57
N LEU A 178 10.39 1.58 3.61
CA LEU A 178 9.13 2.28 3.88
C LEU A 178 8.80 2.14 5.35
N ARG A 179 8.63 3.29 6.00
CA ARG A 179 8.26 3.42 7.41
C ARG A 179 6.79 3.79 7.55
N ASP A 180 6.34 3.74 8.79
CA ASP A 180 5.03 4.22 9.17
C ASP A 180 4.82 5.70 8.76
N GLY A 181 3.69 5.96 8.10
CA GLY A 181 3.31 7.26 7.55
C GLY A 181 3.97 7.64 6.22
N ASP A 182 4.90 6.84 5.68
CA ASP A 182 5.50 7.12 4.38
C ASP A 182 4.47 6.97 3.25
N VAL A 183 4.56 7.86 2.26
CA VAL A 183 3.78 7.77 1.02
C VAL A 183 4.71 7.69 -0.18
N LEU A 184 4.53 6.65 -0.99
CA LEU A 184 5.22 6.50 -2.26
C LEU A 184 4.23 6.75 -3.41
N VAL A 185 4.59 7.64 -4.33
CA VAL A 185 3.82 7.93 -5.53
C VAL A 185 4.65 7.59 -6.75
N TRP A 186 4.08 6.87 -7.72
CA TRP A 186 4.73 6.65 -9.01
C TRP A 186 3.74 6.68 -10.16
N GLY A 187 4.15 7.29 -11.27
CA GLY A 187 3.35 7.44 -12.48
C GLY A 187 4.23 7.79 -13.68
N GLY A 188 3.61 8.23 -14.78
CA GLY A 188 4.33 8.62 -15.99
C GLY A 188 5.29 7.52 -16.48
N PRO A 189 6.57 7.82 -16.77
CA PRO A 189 7.55 6.84 -17.23
C PRO A 189 7.77 5.65 -16.28
N ASP A 190 7.48 5.83 -14.99
CA ASP A 190 7.69 4.82 -13.94
C ASP A 190 6.40 4.06 -13.57
N ARG A 191 5.26 4.39 -14.20
CA ARG A 191 3.95 3.82 -13.87
C ARG A 191 3.92 2.28 -13.88
N LEU A 192 4.65 1.68 -14.82
CA LEU A 192 4.73 0.24 -15.04
C LEU A 192 6.07 -0.33 -14.56
N ARG A 193 6.70 0.21 -13.52
CA ARG A 193 7.86 -0.45 -12.93
C ARG A 193 7.49 -1.71 -12.16
N PHE A 194 8.33 -2.73 -12.30
CA PHE A 194 8.27 -3.90 -11.44
C PHE A 194 8.57 -3.50 -10.00
N HIS A 195 7.72 -3.91 -9.08
CA HIS A 195 7.92 -3.62 -7.67
C HIS A 195 7.36 -4.73 -6.78
N GLY A 196 7.73 -4.70 -5.51
CA GLY A 196 7.33 -5.74 -4.56
C GLY A 196 7.71 -5.42 -3.12
N ILE A 197 7.43 -6.36 -2.23
CA ILE A 197 7.68 -6.23 -0.79
C ILE A 197 8.43 -7.48 -0.34
N LYS A 198 9.63 -7.31 0.23
CA LYS A 198 10.33 -8.42 0.91
C LYS A 198 9.51 -8.91 2.11
N PRO A 199 9.75 -10.14 2.60
CA PRO A 199 9.10 -10.64 3.81
C PRO A 199 9.16 -9.63 4.97
N ILE A 200 7.99 -9.32 5.54
CA ILE A 200 7.90 -8.42 6.70
C ILE A 200 8.61 -9.06 7.90
N ARG A 201 9.47 -8.29 8.57
CA ARG A 201 10.16 -8.74 9.78
C ARG A 201 9.17 -8.79 10.94
N ALA A 202 9.38 -9.71 11.87
CA ALA A 202 8.63 -9.72 13.12
C ALA A 202 8.93 -8.45 13.94
N GLY A 203 7.92 -7.94 14.63
CA GLY A 203 7.98 -6.74 15.44
C GLY A 203 6.58 -6.29 15.83
N THR A 204 6.51 -5.20 16.59
CA THR A 204 5.25 -4.61 17.04
C THR A 204 5.27 -3.11 16.78
N HIS A 205 4.15 -2.57 16.32
CA HIS A 205 3.93 -1.15 16.14
C HIS A 205 2.73 -0.68 16.98
N ALA A 206 2.82 0.51 17.59
CA ALA A 206 1.85 1.01 18.56
C ALA A 206 0.40 1.04 18.03
N ARG A 207 0.20 1.35 16.74
CA ARG A 207 -1.14 1.45 16.14
C ARG A 207 -1.65 0.19 15.45
N THR A 208 -0.76 -0.68 14.96
CA THR A 208 -1.13 -1.80 14.07
C THR A 208 -0.75 -3.17 14.65
N GLY A 209 -0.22 -3.21 15.87
CA GLY A 209 0.28 -4.43 16.49
C GLY A 209 1.39 -5.05 15.65
N GLU A 210 1.29 -6.35 15.40
CA GLU A 210 2.30 -7.12 14.64
C GLU A 210 2.13 -7.01 13.12
N THR A 211 1.40 -6.01 12.62
CA THR A 211 1.08 -5.92 11.19
C THR A 211 1.64 -4.66 10.54
N ARG A 212 1.94 -4.79 9.25
CA ARG A 212 2.05 -3.66 8.33
C ARG A 212 0.75 -3.55 7.54
N LEU A 213 0.27 -2.33 7.41
CA LEU A 213 -0.82 -1.97 6.49
C LEU A 213 -0.27 -1.13 5.33
N ASN A 214 -0.84 -1.35 4.16
CA ASN A 214 -0.60 -0.53 2.99
C ASN A 214 -1.93 -0.22 2.29
N ILE A 215 -2.10 1.04 1.90
CA ILE A 215 -3.31 1.53 1.27
C ILE A 215 -2.90 2.11 -0.08
N THR A 216 -3.32 1.44 -1.15
CA THR A 216 -2.87 1.74 -2.52
C THR A 216 -4.03 2.21 -3.37
N PHE A 217 -3.91 3.42 -3.89
CA PHE A 217 -4.91 4.13 -4.65
C PHE A 217 -4.58 4.11 -6.13
N ARG A 218 -5.61 3.87 -6.95
CA ARG A 218 -5.50 3.83 -8.41
C ARG A 218 -6.75 4.39 -9.07
N PHE A 219 -6.62 4.68 -10.36
CA PHE A 219 -7.75 4.99 -11.24
C PHE A 219 -7.90 3.86 -12.25
N VAL A 220 -9.07 3.25 -12.28
CA VAL A 220 -9.48 2.18 -13.19
C VAL A 220 -10.32 2.80 -14.30
N ALA A 221 -9.92 2.60 -15.56
CA ALA A 221 -10.72 3.03 -16.71
C ALA A 221 -11.99 2.18 -16.85
N THR A 222 -13.01 2.75 -17.49
CA THR A 222 -14.31 2.12 -17.73
C THR A 222 -14.72 2.27 -19.17
#